data_AF-A0A845CM07-F1
#
_entry.id   AF-A0A845CM07-F1
#
_cell.length_a   1.000
_cell.length_b   1.000
_cell.length_c   1.000
_cell.angle_alpha   90.00
_cell.angle_beta   90.00
_cell.angle_gamma   90.00
#
_symmetry.space_group_name_H-M   'P 1'
#
loop_
_entity.id
_entity.type
_entity.pdbx_description
1 polymer ?
#
loop_
_entity_poly.entity_id
_entity_poly.type
_entity_poly.pdbx_seq_one_letter_code
_entity_poly.pdbx_strand_id
1 'polypeptide(L)'
;MKTTAGFVRIVRLVFFFALVLALAAYPMTGESDAHKEGGEAHSRDVGNLMEKLDADFGALVKAALIASVQELVSETPFTAIEKQAESIAATAKILPRAEEFRGDNSMLVLSRQLEAAANSLAKAAGNKNLDATVKALVATHGVCVRCHEDARF
;
A
#
# COMPACT_ATOMS: atom_id res chain seq x y z
N MET A 1 27.11 -4.95 31.77
CA MET A 1 26.75 -5.45 30.42
C MET A 1 25.60 -4.59 29.89
N LYS A 2 25.88 -3.67 28.94
CA LYS A 2 24.90 -2.77 28.29
C LYS A 2 25.18 -2.79 26.78
N THR A 3 24.60 -3.73 26.03
CA THR A 3 24.85 -3.82 24.56
C THR A 3 23.63 -4.20 23.72
N THR A 4 22.50 -4.59 24.31
CA THR A 4 21.34 -5.07 23.56
C THR A 4 20.50 -3.95 22.93
N ALA A 5 20.38 -2.78 23.55
CA ALA A 5 19.53 -1.69 23.05
C ALA A 5 20.10 -0.98 21.81
N GLY A 6 21.42 -0.86 21.69
CA GLY A 6 22.09 -0.23 20.54
C GLY A 6 22.05 -1.11 19.28
N PHE A 7 22.21 -2.41 19.46
CA PHE A 7 22.22 -3.37 18.36
C PHE A 7 20.85 -3.49 17.67
N VAL A 8 19.75 -3.48 18.44
CA VAL A 8 18.39 -3.52 17.89
C VAL A 8 18.07 -2.25 17.08
N ARG A 9 18.59 -1.08 17.48
CA ARG A 9 18.44 0.18 16.72
C ARG A 9 19.18 0.13 15.39
N ILE A 10 20.42 -0.37 15.39
CA ILE A 10 21.25 -0.46 14.18
C ILE A 10 20.65 -1.47 13.19
N VAL A 11 20.21 -2.64 13.66
CA VAL A 11 19.59 -3.65 12.80
C VAL A 11 18.28 -3.14 12.20
N ARG A 12 17.44 -2.43 12.98
CA ARG A 12 16.25 -1.75 12.43
C ARG A 12 16.64 -0.74 11.36
N LEU A 13 17.58 0.16 11.64
CA LEU A 13 18.05 1.17 10.69
C LEU A 13 18.56 0.55 9.38
N VAL A 14 19.33 -0.54 9.44
CA VAL A 14 19.85 -1.23 8.25
C VAL A 14 18.72 -1.87 7.44
N PHE A 15 17.75 -2.52 8.10
CA PHE A 15 16.60 -3.11 7.43
C PHE A 15 15.70 -2.05 6.78
N PHE A 16 15.51 -0.92 7.47
CA PHE A 16 14.77 0.23 6.94
C PHE A 16 15.49 0.89 5.76
N PHE A 17 16.82 1.02 5.82
CA PHE A 17 17.61 1.55 4.70
C PHE A 17 17.51 0.65 3.47
N ALA A 18 17.57 -0.68 3.65
CA ALA A 18 17.38 -1.64 2.58
C ALA A 18 15.97 -1.56 1.96
N LEU A 19 14.93 -1.36 2.78
CA LEU A 19 13.56 -1.20 2.31
C LEU A 19 13.36 0.10 1.53
N VAL A 20 13.92 1.22 1.99
CA VAL A 20 13.86 2.52 1.30
C VAL A 20 14.63 2.48 -0.02
N LEU A 21 15.80 1.83 -0.06
CA LEU A 21 16.57 1.63 -1.30
C LEU A 21 15.82 0.72 -2.29
N ALA A 22 15.12 -0.31 -1.82
CA ALA A 22 14.31 -1.18 -2.67
C ALA A 22 13.09 -0.43 -3.28
N LEU A 23 12.47 0.47 -2.52
CA LEU A 23 11.34 1.29 -3.01
C LEU A 23 11.79 2.39 -3.98
N ALA A 24 13.00 2.93 -3.83
CA ALA A 24 13.55 3.95 -4.73
C ALA A 24 14.05 3.37 -6.09
N ALA A 25 14.20 2.05 -6.19
CA ALA A 25 14.70 1.38 -7.39
C ALA A 25 13.60 0.96 -8.38
N TYR A 26 12.32 1.23 -8.10
CA TYR A 26 11.22 0.96 -9.03
C TYR A 26 11.04 2.14 -10.01
N PRO A 27 11.33 1.98 -11.32
CA PRO A 27 11.05 3.00 -12.31
C PRO A 27 9.54 3.11 -12.54
N MET A 28 8.98 4.30 -12.31
CA MET A 28 7.64 4.69 -12.74
C MET A 28 7.67 4.96 -14.24
N THR A 29 7.39 3.97 -15.08
CA THR A 29 7.23 4.16 -16.53
C THR A 29 5.95 3.49 -17.00
N GLY A 30 5.05 4.27 -17.60
CA GLY A 30 3.83 3.77 -18.23
C GLY A 30 3.00 4.90 -18.85
N GLU A 31 3.50 5.47 -19.95
CA GLU A 31 2.71 6.25 -20.89
C GLU A 31 2.04 5.28 -21.87
N SER A 32 0.73 5.40 -22.13
CA SER A 32 0.12 4.79 -23.31
C SER A 32 -1.14 5.52 -23.76
N ASP A 33 -1.10 5.98 -25.02
CA ASP A 33 -2.19 6.53 -25.80
C ASP A 33 -3.15 5.47 -26.38
N ALA A 34 -4.40 5.91 -26.59
CA ALA A 34 -5.36 5.57 -27.65
C ALA A 34 -6.25 4.28 -27.60
N HIS A 35 -7.54 4.56 -27.34
CA HIS A 35 -8.80 4.10 -27.99
C HIS A 35 -9.26 2.62 -27.97
N LYS A 36 -10.44 2.41 -27.35
CA LYS A 36 -11.63 1.77 -27.96
C LYS A 36 -12.89 1.96 -27.09
N GLU A 37 -13.77 2.85 -27.55
CA GLU A 37 -15.05 3.20 -26.92
C GLU A 37 -16.06 2.03 -27.03
N GLY A 38 -16.57 1.59 -25.89
CA GLY A 38 -17.58 0.52 -25.76
C GLY A 38 -17.46 -0.28 -24.46
N GLY A 39 -16.24 -0.43 -23.93
CA GLY A 39 -15.94 -0.98 -22.59
C GLY A 39 -15.39 0.06 -21.61
N GLU A 40 -15.39 1.34 -21.99
CA GLU A 40 -14.67 2.41 -21.33
C GLU A 40 -15.23 2.84 -19.97
N ALA A 41 -16.54 2.71 -19.72
CA ALA A 41 -17.15 3.26 -18.51
C ALA A 41 -16.80 2.44 -17.25
N HIS A 42 -16.84 1.11 -17.34
CA HIS A 42 -16.48 0.23 -16.22
C HIS A 42 -14.95 0.10 -16.08
N SER A 43 -14.21 -0.04 -17.19
CA SER A 43 -12.75 -0.12 -17.15
C SER A 43 -12.08 1.14 -16.60
N ARG A 44 -12.68 2.33 -16.83
CA ARG A 44 -12.26 3.58 -16.18
C ARG A 44 -12.47 3.54 -14.66
N ASP A 45 -13.48 2.82 -14.19
CA ASP A 45 -13.81 2.76 -12.76
C ASP A 45 -12.74 1.99 -11.99
N VAL A 46 -12.28 0.83 -12.49
CA VAL A 46 -11.16 0.10 -11.89
C VAL A 46 -9.83 0.87 -12.01
N GLY A 47 -9.56 1.49 -13.15
CA GLY A 47 -8.39 2.35 -13.32
C GLY A 47 -8.30 3.46 -12.26
N ASN A 48 -9.42 4.17 -12.04
CA ASN A 48 -9.52 5.21 -11.01
C ASN A 48 -9.34 4.65 -9.59
N LEU A 49 -9.87 3.45 -9.31
CA LEU A 49 -9.67 2.80 -8.01
C LEU A 49 -8.18 2.44 -7.79
N MET A 50 -7.48 1.98 -8.82
CA MET A 50 -6.06 1.66 -8.73
C MET A 50 -5.19 2.90 -8.57
N GLU A 51 -5.46 3.96 -9.33
CA GLU A 51 -4.76 5.24 -9.18
C GLU A 51 -4.94 5.81 -7.77
N LYS A 52 -6.17 5.72 -7.24
CA LYS A 52 -6.45 6.15 -5.87
C LYS A 52 -5.69 5.30 -4.84
N LEU A 53 -5.66 3.97 -5.01
CA LEU A 53 -4.91 3.07 -4.14
C LEU A 53 -3.42 3.41 -4.13
N ASP A 54 -2.83 3.68 -5.30
CA ASP A 54 -1.42 4.07 -5.41
C ASP A 54 -1.13 5.39 -4.69
N ALA A 55 -1.97 6.40 -4.92
CA ALA A 55 -1.85 7.71 -4.29
C ALA A 55 -1.95 7.63 -2.75
N ASP A 56 -2.96 6.93 -2.24
CA ASP A 56 -3.15 6.75 -0.78
C ASP A 56 -2.01 5.92 -0.17
N PHE A 57 -1.56 4.87 -0.86
CA PHE A 57 -0.46 4.02 -0.41
C PHE A 57 0.86 4.81 -0.34
N GLY A 58 1.17 5.61 -1.36
CA GLY A 58 2.32 6.50 -1.38
C GLY A 58 2.27 7.56 -0.27
N ALA A 59 1.09 8.14 -0.01
CA ALA A 59 0.88 9.07 1.10
C ALA A 59 1.08 8.40 2.47
N LEU A 60 0.61 7.16 2.63
CA LEU A 60 0.77 6.38 3.84
C LEU A 60 2.23 6.00 4.09
N VAL A 61 2.99 5.60 3.05
CA VAL A 61 4.43 5.37 3.14
C VAL A 61 5.16 6.63 3.61
N LYS A 62 4.83 7.80 3.04
CA LYS A 62 5.43 9.08 3.46
C LYS A 62 5.14 9.38 4.93
N ALA A 63 3.90 9.20 5.38
CA ALA A 63 3.49 9.50 6.74
C ALA A 63 4.00 8.50 7.78
N ALA A 64 3.95 7.20 7.49
CA ALA A 64 4.30 6.14 8.43
C ALA A 64 5.81 5.87 8.47
N LEU A 65 6.49 5.91 7.32
CA LEU A 65 7.90 5.58 7.23
C LEU A 65 8.74 6.85 7.21
N ILE A 66 8.61 7.68 6.18
CA ILE A 66 9.55 8.79 5.92
C ILE A 66 9.52 9.84 7.03
N ALA A 67 8.33 10.33 7.41
CA ALA A 67 8.17 11.33 8.46
C ALA A 67 8.62 10.82 9.85
N SER A 68 8.63 9.50 10.07
CA SER A 68 9.04 8.89 11.33
C SER A 68 10.57 8.76 11.47
N VAL A 69 11.32 8.77 10.36
CA VAL A 69 12.81 8.65 10.36
C VAL A 69 13.51 9.96 10.06
N GLN A 70 12.88 10.84 9.29
CA GLN A 70 13.35 12.21 9.14
C GLN A 70 12.97 12.94 10.41
N GLU A 71 13.94 13.36 11.24
CA GLU A 71 13.77 14.13 12.50
C GLU A 71 12.97 15.46 12.35
N LEU A 72 12.24 15.65 11.25
CA LEU A 72 11.37 16.75 10.90
C LEU A 72 10.08 16.80 11.72
N VAL A 73 9.69 15.72 12.41
CA VAL A 73 8.45 15.66 13.18
C VAL A 73 8.72 15.08 14.56
N SER A 74 8.41 15.84 15.61
CA SER A 74 8.55 15.41 17.01
C SER A 74 7.57 14.29 17.38
N GLU A 75 6.54 14.06 16.57
CA GLU A 75 5.48 13.10 16.80
C GLU A 75 5.05 12.40 15.51
N THR A 76 4.70 11.11 15.62
CA THR A 76 4.14 10.33 14.50
C THR A 76 2.77 10.89 14.10
N PRO A 77 2.53 11.18 12.80
CA PRO A 77 1.28 11.80 12.34
C PRO A 77 0.13 10.78 12.22
N PHE A 78 -0.27 10.17 13.35
CA PHE A 78 -1.25 9.08 13.35
C PHE A 78 -2.59 9.44 12.70
N THR A 79 -3.05 10.68 12.81
CA THR A 79 -4.28 11.13 12.13
C THR A 79 -4.16 11.01 10.60
N ALA A 80 -2.99 11.34 10.03
CA ALA A 80 -2.75 11.20 8.60
C ALA A 80 -2.62 9.73 8.21
N ILE A 81 -1.90 8.94 9.01
CA ILE A 81 -1.71 7.49 8.80
C ILE A 81 -3.07 6.77 8.80
N GLU A 82 -3.90 7.02 9.81
CA GLU A 82 -5.24 6.44 9.96
C GLU A 82 -6.13 6.81 8.77
N LYS A 83 -6.21 8.10 8.42
CA LYS A 83 -6.98 8.58 7.27
C LYS A 83 -6.61 7.85 5.97
N GLN A 84 -5.31 7.70 5.69
CA GLN A 84 -4.88 7.02 4.46
C GLN A 84 -5.15 5.52 4.51
N ALA A 85 -4.91 4.88 5.65
CA ALA A 85 -5.19 3.46 5.82
C ALA A 85 -6.69 3.13 5.66
N GLU A 86 -7.58 3.97 6.19
CA GLU A 86 -9.03 3.86 5.99
C GLU A 86 -9.43 4.06 4.52
N SER A 87 -8.78 5.01 3.83
CA SER A 87 -9.05 5.26 2.42
C SER A 87 -8.64 4.08 1.53
N ILE A 88 -7.51 3.45 1.82
CA ILE A 88 -7.07 2.20 1.16
C ILE A 88 -8.07 1.09 1.43
N ALA A 89 -8.51 0.91 2.68
CA ALA A 89 -9.50 -0.13 3.04
C ALA A 89 -10.85 0.08 2.34
N ALA A 90 -11.33 1.32 2.28
CA ALA A 90 -12.57 1.67 1.58
C ALA A 90 -12.48 1.36 0.08
N THR A 91 -11.34 1.68 -0.54
CA THR A 91 -11.13 1.45 -1.98
C THR A 91 -10.97 -0.04 -2.28
N ALA A 92 -10.18 -0.76 -1.47
CA ALA A 92 -9.97 -2.20 -1.60
C ALA A 92 -11.26 -3.03 -1.45
N LYS A 93 -12.23 -2.54 -0.67
CA LYS A 93 -13.54 -3.19 -0.51
C LYS A 93 -14.41 -3.18 -1.77
N ILE A 94 -14.14 -2.25 -2.70
CA ILE A 94 -14.91 -2.11 -3.95
C ILE A 94 -14.38 -3.10 -4.99
N LEU A 95 -13.07 -3.32 -5.03
CA LEU A 95 -12.39 -4.11 -6.07
C LEU A 95 -12.97 -5.52 -6.30
N PRO A 96 -13.29 -6.35 -5.28
CA PRO A 96 -13.86 -7.68 -5.50
C PRO A 96 -15.23 -7.69 -6.20
N ARG A 97 -15.85 -6.51 -6.36
CA ARG A 97 -17.17 -6.31 -6.96
C ARG A 97 -17.09 -5.66 -8.34
N ALA A 98 -15.89 -5.33 -8.81
CA ALA A 98 -15.66 -4.79 -10.14
C ALA A 98 -16.09 -5.80 -11.22
N GLU A 99 -16.80 -5.33 -12.24
CA GLU A 99 -17.26 -6.20 -13.33
C GLU A 99 -16.09 -6.75 -14.16
N GLU A 100 -14.97 -6.02 -14.21
CA GLU A 100 -13.72 -6.38 -14.87
C GLU A 100 -13.15 -7.71 -14.37
N PHE A 101 -13.39 -8.04 -13.10
CA PHE A 101 -12.90 -9.29 -12.50
C PHE A 101 -13.92 -10.42 -12.61
N ARG A 102 -15.08 -10.20 -13.26
CA ARG A 102 -16.10 -11.22 -13.41
C ARG A 102 -15.60 -12.34 -14.33
N GLY A 103 -15.46 -13.54 -13.75
CA GLY A 103 -14.94 -14.71 -14.46
C GLY A 103 -13.43 -14.90 -14.32
N ASP A 104 -12.72 -13.92 -13.77
CA ASP A 104 -11.31 -14.06 -13.37
C ASP A 104 -11.22 -14.42 -11.87
N ASN A 105 -11.21 -15.72 -11.60
CA ASN A 105 -11.11 -16.24 -10.25
C ASN A 105 -9.79 -15.84 -9.55
N SER A 106 -8.71 -15.62 -10.30
CA SER A 106 -7.43 -15.20 -9.73
C SER A 106 -7.53 -13.76 -9.21
N MET A 107 -8.03 -12.85 -10.03
CA MET A 107 -8.21 -11.44 -9.65
C MET A 107 -9.24 -11.27 -8.53
N LEU A 108 -10.29 -12.07 -8.51
CA LEU A 108 -11.24 -12.09 -7.39
C LEU A 108 -10.61 -12.56 -6.08
N VAL A 109 -9.68 -13.52 -6.13
CA VAL A 109 -8.95 -13.97 -4.93
C VAL A 109 -7.97 -12.89 -4.47
N LEU A 110 -7.20 -12.31 -5.38
CA LEU A 110 -6.22 -11.27 -5.06
C LEU A 110 -6.87 -9.99 -4.51
N SER A 111 -7.97 -9.53 -5.11
CA SER A 111 -8.74 -8.38 -4.63
C SER A 111 -9.32 -8.61 -3.23
N ARG A 112 -9.79 -9.82 -2.90
CA ARG A 112 -10.23 -10.16 -1.54
C ARG A 112 -9.07 -10.24 -0.54
N GLN A 113 -7.90 -10.72 -0.96
CA GLN A 113 -6.70 -10.68 -0.13
C GLN A 113 -6.29 -9.23 0.15
N LEU A 114 -6.42 -8.35 -0.84
CA LEU A 114 -6.12 -6.92 -0.69
C LEU A 114 -7.09 -6.27 0.29
N GLU A 115 -8.40 -6.55 0.18
CA GLU A 115 -9.41 -6.09 1.14
C GLU A 115 -9.05 -6.52 2.58
N ALA A 116 -8.70 -7.80 2.80
CA ALA A 116 -8.34 -8.30 4.12
C ALA A 116 -7.07 -7.64 4.69
N ALA A 117 -6.05 -7.46 3.85
CA ALA A 117 -4.80 -6.79 4.24
C ALA A 117 -5.03 -5.30 4.56
N ALA A 118 -5.80 -4.60 3.72
CA ALA A 118 -6.13 -3.19 3.92
C ALA A 118 -6.97 -2.95 5.18
N ASN A 119 -7.92 -3.83 5.49
CA ASN A 119 -8.67 -3.77 6.75
C ASN A 119 -7.77 -3.97 7.98
N SER A 120 -6.80 -4.88 7.88
CA SER A 120 -5.81 -5.09 8.95
C SER A 120 -4.91 -3.87 9.13
N LEU A 121 -4.53 -3.21 8.03
CA LEU A 121 -3.77 -1.97 8.01
C LEU A 121 -4.54 -0.82 8.66
N ALA A 122 -5.80 -0.59 8.29
CA ALA A 122 -6.66 0.41 8.90
C ALA A 122 -6.81 0.19 10.42
N LYS A 123 -7.04 -1.07 10.84
CA LYS A 123 -7.13 -1.43 12.26
C LYS A 123 -5.82 -1.14 13.02
N ALA A 124 -4.67 -1.47 12.44
CA ALA A 124 -3.38 -1.20 13.05
C ALA A 124 -3.11 0.31 13.18
N ALA A 125 -3.47 1.08 12.16
CA ALA A 125 -3.35 2.53 12.14
C ALA A 125 -4.24 3.20 13.20
N GLY A 126 -5.52 2.82 13.31
CA GLY A 126 -6.46 3.36 14.31
C GLY A 126 -6.06 3.02 15.76
N ASN A 127 -5.35 1.90 15.96
CA ASN A 127 -4.75 1.56 17.26
C ASN A 127 -3.48 2.37 17.59
N LYS A 128 -3.06 3.29 16.72
CA LYS A 128 -1.85 4.11 16.84
C LYS A 128 -0.59 3.29 17.11
N ASN A 129 -0.52 2.09 16.53
CA ASN A 129 0.61 1.17 16.69
C ASN A 129 1.46 1.17 15.42
N LEU A 130 2.49 2.03 15.37
CA LEU A 130 3.31 2.21 14.17
C LEU A 130 3.98 0.91 13.69
N ASP A 131 4.50 0.08 14.60
CA ASP A 131 5.15 -1.20 14.22
C ASP A 131 4.15 -2.16 13.57
N ALA A 132 2.94 -2.26 14.12
CA ALA A 132 1.87 -3.05 13.53
C ALA A 132 1.39 -2.47 12.20
N THR A 133 1.28 -1.14 12.09
CA THR A 133 0.91 -0.44 10.85
C THR A 133 1.94 -0.71 9.74
N VAL A 134 3.23 -0.62 10.04
CA VAL A 134 4.29 -0.88 9.05
C VAL A 134 4.27 -2.35 8.60
N LYS A 135 4.09 -3.30 9.52
CA LYS A 135 3.96 -4.73 9.16
C LYS A 135 2.74 -4.96 8.26
N ALA A 136 1.60 -4.37 8.59
CA ALA A 136 0.40 -4.47 7.78
C ALA A 136 0.59 -3.80 6.40
N LEU A 137 1.30 -2.67 6.34
CA LEU A 137 1.61 -1.96 5.11
C LEU A 137 2.44 -2.82 4.15
N VAL A 138 3.47 -3.49 4.68
CA VAL A 138 4.30 -4.43 3.91
C VAL A 138 3.48 -5.62 3.41
N ALA A 139 2.58 -6.16 4.25
CA ALA A 139 1.68 -7.23 3.84
C ALA A 139 0.73 -6.80 2.72
N THR A 140 0.14 -5.60 2.81
CA THR A 140 -0.70 -4.99 1.76
C THR A 140 0.09 -4.82 0.46
N HIS A 141 1.32 -4.29 0.52
CA HIS A 141 2.20 -4.16 -0.65
C HIS A 141 2.46 -5.51 -1.32
N GLY A 142 2.71 -6.57 -0.53
CA GLY A 142 2.91 -7.91 -1.05
C GLY A 142 1.68 -8.49 -1.76
N VAL A 143 0.46 -8.01 -1.49
CA VAL A 143 -0.71 -8.34 -2.29
C VAL A 143 -0.74 -7.53 -3.59
N CYS A 144 -0.46 -6.23 -3.53
CA CYS A 144 -0.41 -5.36 -4.71
C CYS A 144 0.61 -5.87 -5.74
N VAL A 145 1.81 -6.25 -5.31
CA VAL A 145 2.86 -6.80 -6.19
C VAL A 145 2.39 -8.09 -6.87
N ARG A 146 1.81 -9.04 -6.12
CA ARG A 146 1.26 -10.27 -6.70
C ARG A 146 0.16 -9.98 -7.72
N CYS A 147 -0.69 -8.99 -7.45
CA CYS A 147 -1.71 -8.56 -8.40
C CYS A 147 -1.10 -7.99 -9.68
N HIS A 148 -0.04 -7.18 -9.59
CA HIS A 148 0.62 -6.61 -10.76
C HIS A 148 1.40 -7.66 -11.58
N GLU A 149 2.02 -8.64 -10.91
CA GLU A 149 2.72 -9.76 -11.55
C GLU A 149 1.75 -10.66 -12.34
N ASP A 150 0.59 -10.98 -11.74
CA ASP A 150 -0.43 -11.84 -12.35
C ASP A 150 -1.26 -11.12 -13.42
N ALA A 151 -1.48 -9.81 -13.28
CA ALA A 151 -2.33 -9.05 -14.20
C ALA A 151 -1.70 -8.78 -15.57
N ARG A 152 -0.37 -8.84 -15.70
CA ARG A 152 0.39 -8.54 -16.94
C ARG A 152 -0.28 -7.43 -17.79
N PHE A 153 -0.31 -6.21 -17.24
CA PHE A 153 -0.51 -5.02 -18.06
C PHE A 153 0.71 -4.79 -18.95
#